data_AF-A0A7H8QAC9-F1
#
_entry.id   AF-A0A7H8QAC9-F1
#
_cell.length_a   1.000
_cell.length_b   1.000
_cell.length_c   1.000
_cell.angle_alpha   90.00
_cell.angle_beta   90.00
_cell.angle_gamma   90.00
#
_symmetry.space_group_name_H-M   'P 1'
#
loop_
_entity.id
_entity.type
_entity.pdbx_description
1 polymer ?
#
loop_
_entity_poly.entity_id
_entity_poly.type
_entity_poly.pdbx_seq_one_letter_code
_entity_poly.pdbx_strand_id
1 'polypeptide(L)'
;MKINQQLRVIKDRGTIKWQGMLLNEPVKTRREEVEEDKPMPQPKLDAYDLQLIQEELESALKRRCNVIIHTWKEGKVTRHYGTILSIDRDACILTYADPFKDRTLNPDEIVSVNIVE
;
A
#
# COMPACT_ATOMS: atom_id res chain seq x y z
N MET A 1 -45.11 28.03 51.28
CA MET A 1 -45.15 26.57 51.03
C MET A 1 -44.35 26.31 49.76
N LYS A 2 -43.09 25.86 49.89
CA LYS A 2 -42.67 24.44 49.85
C LYS A 2 -42.78 23.88 48.40
N ILE A 3 -41.74 23.44 47.69
CA ILE A 3 -40.28 23.34 47.89
C ILE A 3 -39.67 23.32 46.47
N ASN A 4 -38.51 23.94 46.33
CA ASN A 4 -37.64 23.99 45.16
C ASN A 4 -37.37 22.61 44.53
N GLN A 5 -37.39 22.56 43.19
CA GLN A 5 -36.85 21.44 42.43
C GLN A 5 -35.32 21.42 42.58
N GLN A 6 -34.82 20.49 43.38
CA GLN A 6 -33.39 20.25 43.54
C GLN A 6 -32.99 18.93 42.89
N LEU A 7 -32.00 19.06 41.99
CA LEU A 7 -30.78 18.25 41.92
C LEU A 7 -30.93 16.75 41.56
N ARG A 8 -30.32 16.33 40.44
CA ARG A 8 -28.90 15.94 40.44
C ARG A 8 -28.42 15.58 39.03
N VAL A 9 -27.29 16.18 38.67
CA VAL A 9 -26.35 15.68 37.66
C VAL A 9 -25.90 14.27 38.04
N ILE A 10 -26.12 13.30 37.16
CA ILE A 10 -25.22 12.16 36.97
C ILE A 10 -25.09 11.91 35.46
N LYS A 11 -23.93 12.34 34.95
CA LYS A 11 -23.33 11.87 33.71
C LYS A 11 -23.17 10.36 33.82
N ASP A 12 -23.87 9.60 33.01
CA ASP A 12 -23.36 8.35 32.46
C ASP A 12 -24.19 7.99 31.21
N ARG A 13 -23.99 8.74 30.13
CA ARG A 13 -24.27 8.19 28.80
C ARG A 13 -23.16 7.18 28.54
N GLY A 14 -23.38 5.95 28.98
CA GLY A 14 -22.61 4.77 28.64
C GLY A 14 -22.54 4.67 27.12
N THR A 15 -21.57 5.37 26.56
CA THR A 15 -21.27 5.40 25.14
C THR A 15 -20.42 4.16 24.90
N ILE A 16 -21.06 2.99 24.97
CA ILE A 16 -20.48 1.76 24.44
C ILE A 16 -20.52 1.94 22.94
N LYS A 17 -19.47 2.56 22.41
CA LYS A 17 -19.21 2.61 20.98
C LYS A 17 -18.96 1.17 20.55
N TRP A 18 -20.00 0.57 19.97
CA TRP A 18 -19.85 -0.54 19.04
C TRP A 18 -19.10 -0.02 17.80
N GLN A 19 -17.81 0.30 17.96
CA GLN A 19 -16.84 0.29 16.86
C GLN A 19 -16.42 -1.15 16.61
N GLY A 20 -17.42 -2.03 16.51
CA GLY A 20 -17.32 -3.39 16.05
C GLY A 20 -17.64 -3.38 14.56
N MET A 21 -16.65 -2.99 13.78
CA MET A 21 -16.22 -3.68 12.56
C MET A 21 -17.34 -4.44 11.82
N LEU A 22 -18.21 -3.70 11.13
CA LEU A 22 -18.98 -4.27 10.02
C LEU A 22 -18.18 -4.03 8.74
N LEU A 23 -17.75 -5.16 8.21
CA LEU A 23 -17.13 -5.39 6.92
C LEU A 23 -18.00 -4.79 5.81
N ASN A 24 -17.65 -3.60 5.35
CA ASN A 24 -18.23 -3.05 4.13
C ASN A 24 -17.37 -3.55 2.96
N GLU A 25 -17.99 -4.38 2.13
CA GLU A 25 -17.50 -4.95 0.89
C GLU A 25 -16.63 -3.94 0.10
N PRO A 26 -15.46 -4.31 -0.47
CA PRO A 26 -14.79 -3.42 -1.41
C PRO A 26 -15.67 -3.36 -2.68
N VAL A 27 -16.54 -2.37 -2.71
CA VAL A 27 -17.31 -1.96 -3.88
C VAL A 27 -16.31 -1.74 -5.01
N LYS A 28 -16.38 -2.63 -5.99
CA LYS A 28 -15.73 -2.53 -7.30
C LYS A 28 -16.05 -1.16 -7.88
N THR A 29 -15.15 -0.20 -7.69
CA THR A 29 -15.12 0.99 -8.53
C THR A 29 -13.83 0.95 -9.29
N ARG A 30 -13.95 0.56 -10.56
CA ARG A 30 -12.97 0.82 -11.61
C ARG A 30 -12.97 2.33 -11.84
N ARG A 31 -12.38 3.09 -10.91
CA ARG A 31 -12.20 4.54 -11.05
C ARG A 31 -11.03 4.75 -11.99
N GLU A 32 -11.39 4.89 -13.25
CA GLU A 32 -10.92 5.96 -14.14
C GLU A 32 -9.63 6.64 -13.66
N GLU A 33 -8.54 6.32 -14.37
CA GLU A 33 -7.21 6.94 -14.28
C GLU A 33 -7.30 8.44 -14.56
N VAL A 34 -7.67 9.23 -13.56
CA VAL A 34 -7.50 10.70 -13.57
C VAL A 34 -7.22 11.15 -12.14
N GLU A 35 -6.08 10.74 -11.58
CA GLU A 35 -5.62 11.29 -10.30
C GLU A 35 -4.28 11.99 -10.50
N GLU A 36 -4.43 13.29 -10.80
CA GLU A 36 -3.57 14.39 -10.38
C GLU A 36 -2.05 14.14 -10.44
N ASP A 37 -1.42 14.67 -11.50
CA ASP A 37 0.02 14.93 -11.67
C ASP A 37 0.51 15.98 -10.63
N LYS A 38 0.21 15.75 -9.34
CA LYS A 38 0.88 16.44 -8.23
C LYS A 38 2.21 15.72 -8.05
N PRO A 39 3.35 16.41 -8.09
CA PRO A 39 4.64 15.79 -7.82
C PRO A 39 4.58 15.22 -6.41
N MET A 40 4.44 13.90 -6.31
CA MET A 40 4.43 13.23 -5.03
C MET A 40 5.88 13.25 -4.53
N PRO A 41 6.16 13.79 -3.34
CA PRO A 41 7.51 13.72 -2.80
C PRO A 41 7.94 12.25 -2.71
N GLN A 42 9.20 11.96 -3.02
CA GLN A 42 9.73 10.60 -2.92
C GLN A 42 9.38 10.06 -1.53
N PRO A 43 8.72 8.90 -1.44
CA PRO A 43 8.43 8.31 -0.14
C PRO A 43 9.76 8.08 0.58
N LYS A 44 9.88 8.60 1.79
CA LYS A 44 11.03 8.34 2.65
C LYS A 44 10.90 6.92 3.17
N LEU A 45 11.57 5.98 2.51
CA LEU A 45 11.69 4.61 2.97
C LEU A 45 12.64 4.59 4.17
N ASP A 46 12.18 4.08 5.30
CA ASP A 46 13.06 3.78 6.41
C ASP A 46 13.74 2.41 6.24
N ALA A 47 14.59 2.02 7.19
CA ALA A 47 15.29 0.74 7.12
C ALA A 47 14.34 -0.47 7.17
N TYR A 48 13.18 -0.32 7.82
CA TYR A 48 12.17 -1.36 7.91
C TYR A 48 11.40 -1.51 6.58
N ASP A 49 11.06 -0.40 5.94
CA ASP A 49 10.42 -0.39 4.62
C ASP A 49 11.32 -1.05 3.57
N LEU A 50 12.62 -0.72 3.57
CA LEU A 50 13.60 -1.34 2.66
C LEU A 50 13.74 -2.84 2.90
N GLN A 51 13.77 -3.26 4.16
CA GLN A 51 13.81 -4.67 4.54
C GLN A 51 12.56 -5.41 4.04
N LEU A 52 11.37 -4.82 4.21
CA LEU A 52 10.11 -5.39 3.76
C LEU A 52 10.08 -5.55 2.24
N ILE A 53 10.49 -4.51 1.49
CA ILE A 53 10.58 -4.58 0.02
C ILE A 53 11.51 -5.73 -0.39
N GLN A 54 12.65 -5.89 0.28
CA GLN A 54 13.59 -6.97 -0.01
C GLN A 54 12.98 -8.35 0.26
N GLU A 55 12.30 -8.54 1.39
CA GLU A 55 11.64 -9.81 1.74
C GLU A 55 10.51 -10.18 0.77
N GLU A 56 9.72 -9.20 0.34
CA GLU A 56 8.65 -9.37 -0.64
C GLU A 56 9.20 -9.74 -2.02
N LEU A 57 10.28 -9.07 -2.45
CA LEU A 57 10.98 -9.38 -3.71
C LEU A 57 11.54 -10.81 -3.71
N GLU A 58 12.20 -11.22 -2.63
CA GLU A 58 12.75 -12.56 -2.48
C GLU A 58 11.65 -13.63 -2.44
N SER A 59 10.57 -13.36 -1.70
CA SER A 59 9.40 -14.23 -1.62
C SER A 59 8.74 -14.41 -2.98
N ALA A 60 8.52 -13.30 -3.70
CA ALA A 60 7.92 -13.31 -5.02
C ALA A 60 8.80 -14.01 -6.06
N LEU A 61 10.12 -13.80 -6.03
CA LEU A 61 11.08 -14.50 -6.90
C LEU A 61 11.06 -16.01 -6.65
N LYS A 62 11.07 -16.42 -5.37
CA LYS A 62 11.06 -17.84 -4.98
C LYS A 62 9.75 -18.53 -5.36
N ARG A 63 8.62 -17.86 -5.16
CA ARG A 63 7.29 -18.41 -5.42
C ARG A 63 6.83 -18.24 -6.87
N ARG A 64 7.50 -17.40 -7.66
CA ARG A 64 7.10 -17.00 -9.02
C ARG A 64 5.67 -16.45 -9.05
N CYS A 65 5.33 -15.61 -8.07
CA CYS A 65 4.01 -15.00 -7.97
C CYS A 65 3.92 -13.70 -8.78
N ASN A 66 2.69 -13.31 -9.11
CA ASN A 66 2.43 -12.00 -9.67
C ASN A 66 2.58 -10.95 -8.58
N VAL A 67 3.24 -9.85 -8.92
CA VAL A 67 3.48 -8.73 -8.03
C VAL A 67 3.04 -7.44 -8.69
N ILE A 68 2.71 -6.49 -7.84
CA ILE A 68 2.57 -5.09 -8.19
C ILE A 68 3.78 -4.36 -7.64
N ILE A 69 4.58 -3.80 -8.54
CA ILE A 69 5.77 -3.02 -8.20
C ILE A 69 5.42 -1.55 -8.41
N HIS A 70 5.54 -0.74 -7.36
CA HIS A 70 5.47 0.71 -7.46
C HIS A 70 6.89 1.25 -7.54
N THR A 71 7.15 2.01 -8.59
CA THR A 71 8.41 2.74 -8.78
C THR A 71 8.16 4.23 -8.67
N TRP A 72 9.10 4.96 -8.09
CA TRP A 72 9.06 6.42 -8.05
C TRP A 72 10.22 6.97 -8.84
N LYS A 73 9.92 7.86 -9.78
CA LYS A 73 10.92 8.57 -10.59
C LYS A 73 10.43 9.98 -10.89
N GLU A 74 11.27 10.97 -10.59
CA GLU A 74 11.03 12.38 -10.94
C GLU A 74 9.64 12.90 -10.50
N GLY A 75 9.18 12.51 -9.31
CA GLY A 75 7.89 12.95 -8.76
C GLY A 75 6.68 12.14 -9.24
N LYS A 76 6.89 11.09 -10.05
CA LYS A 76 5.84 10.23 -10.58
C LYS A 76 5.96 8.82 -10.03
N VAL A 77 4.85 8.30 -9.50
CA VAL A 77 4.74 6.89 -9.13
C VAL A 77 4.20 6.11 -10.33
N THR A 78 5.01 5.19 -10.85
CA THR A 78 4.60 4.27 -11.92
C THR A 78 4.32 2.90 -11.33
N ARG A 79 3.18 2.33 -11.67
CA ARG A 79 2.77 0.99 -11.26
C ARG A 79 3.08 -0.02 -12.36
N HIS A 80 3.76 -1.09 -11.99
CA HIS A 80 4.09 -2.21 -12.86
C HIS A 80 3.42 -3.47 -12.32
N TYR A 81 2.93 -4.32 -13.21
CA TYR A 81 2.33 -5.59 -12.88
C TYR A 81 3.04 -6.70 -13.64
N GLY A 82 3.39 -7.78 -12.96
CA GLY A 82 4.01 -8.93 -13.61
C GLY A 82 4.63 -9.91 -12.64
N THR A 83 5.33 -10.90 -13.17
CA THR A 83 6.04 -11.92 -12.39
C THR A 83 7.53 -11.62 -12.36
N ILE A 84 8.17 -11.62 -11.19
CA ILE A 84 9.62 -11.38 -11.10
C ILE A 84 10.38 -12.58 -11.67
N LEU A 85 11.20 -12.33 -12.69
CA LEU A 85 12.01 -13.33 -13.39
C LEU A 85 13.41 -13.46 -12.78
N SER A 86 14.06 -12.34 -12.53
CA SER A 86 15.40 -12.29 -11.95
C SER A 86 15.65 -10.94 -11.29
N ILE A 87 16.57 -10.94 -10.32
CA ILE A 87 17.05 -9.74 -9.65
C ILE A 87 18.57 -9.83 -9.64
N ASP A 88 19.23 -8.94 -10.37
CA ASP A 88 20.67 -8.78 -10.37
C ASP A 88 21.04 -7.60 -9.47
N ARG A 89 21.68 -7.89 -8.34
CA ARG A 89 22.10 -6.88 -7.36
C ARG A 89 23.39 -6.20 -7.77
N ASP A 90 24.26 -6.89 -8.51
CA ASP A 90 25.54 -6.34 -8.99
C ASP A 90 25.31 -5.35 -10.13
N ALA A 91 24.40 -5.68 -11.04
CA ALA A 91 23.98 -4.81 -12.13
C ALA A 91 22.90 -3.79 -11.74
N CYS A 92 22.28 -3.94 -10.56
CA CYS A 92 21.12 -3.18 -10.11
C CYS A 92 19.95 -3.20 -11.13
N ILE A 93 19.58 -4.42 -11.56
CA ILE A 93 18.53 -4.65 -12.55
C ILE A 93 17.55 -5.71 -12.03
N LEU A 94 16.27 -5.36 -11.96
CA LEU A 94 15.18 -6.32 -11.76
C LEU A 94 14.47 -6.56 -13.09
N THR A 95 14.35 -7.83 -13.47
CA THR A 95 13.59 -8.25 -14.66
C THR A 95 12.28 -8.89 -14.24
N TYR A 96 11.18 -8.45 -14.84
CA TYR A 96 9.85 -9.00 -14.62
C TYR A 96 9.12 -9.25 -15.94
N ALA A 97 8.32 -10.31 -15.97
CA ALA A 97 7.44 -10.65 -17.07
C ALA A 97 6.13 -9.87 -16.92
N ASP A 98 5.91 -8.89 -17.77
CA ASP A 98 4.60 -8.28 -18.00
C ASP A 98 3.85 -9.14 -19.05
N PRO A 99 2.51 -9.27 -18.97
CA PRO A 99 1.69 -9.97 -19.97
C PRO A 99 2.07 -9.74 -21.45
N PHE A 100 2.66 -8.58 -21.79
CA PHE A 100 3.07 -8.27 -23.16
C PHE A 100 4.54 -8.57 -23.49
N LYS A 101 5.46 -8.36 -22.54
CA LYS A 101 6.91 -8.54 -22.75
C LYS A 101 7.68 -8.51 -21.43
N ASP A 102 8.89 -9.04 -21.44
CA ASP A 102 9.81 -8.86 -20.33
C ASP A 102 10.28 -7.40 -20.26
N ARG A 103 10.30 -6.87 -19.03
CA ARG A 103 10.71 -5.50 -18.73
C ARG A 103 11.74 -5.52 -17.63
N THR A 104 12.60 -4.51 -17.66
CA THR A 104 13.64 -4.27 -16.67
C THR A 104 13.39 -2.97 -15.94
N LEU A 105 13.63 -2.94 -14.63
CA LEU A 105 13.57 -1.73 -13.80
C LEU A 105 14.75 -1.69 -12.84
N ASN A 106 15.08 -0.49 -12.37
CA ASN A 106 16.08 -0.30 -11.33
C ASN A 106 15.45 -0.59 -9.96
N PRO A 107 15.99 -1.53 -9.16
CA PRO A 107 15.54 -1.78 -7.79
C PRO A 107 15.51 -0.54 -6.88
N ASP A 108 16.41 0.42 -7.08
CA ASP A 108 16.48 1.64 -6.27
C ASP A 108 15.29 2.59 -6.51
N GLU A 109 14.64 2.46 -7.66
CA GLU A 109 13.43 3.23 -7.97
C GLU A 109 12.19 2.59 -7.31
N ILE A 110 12.29 1.38 -6.75
CA ILE A 110 11.16 0.68 -6.13
C ILE A 110 10.84 1.31 -4.78
N VAL A 111 9.57 1.66 -4.61
CA VAL A 111 9.05 2.23 -3.36
C VAL A 111 8.12 1.29 -2.62
N SER A 112 7.58 0.29 -3.31
CA SER A 112 6.72 -0.73 -2.70
C SER A 112 6.57 -1.91 -3.65
N VAL A 113 6.53 -3.12 -3.07
CA VAL A 113 6.21 -4.36 -3.79
C VAL A 113 5.09 -5.04 -3.01
N ASN A 114 4.06 -5.48 -3.73
CA ASN A 114 2.95 -6.22 -3.14
C ASN A 114 2.71 -7.48 -3.96
N ILE A 115 2.69 -8.63 -3.30
CA ILE A 115 2.29 -9.88 -3.94
C ILE A 115 0.78 -9.85 -4.20
N VAL A 116 0.38 -10.28 -5.40
CA VAL A 116 -1.01 -10.48 -5.78
C VAL A 116 -1.28 -11.98 -5.69
N GLU A 117 -2.02 -12.38 -4.66
CA GLU A 117 -2.54 -13.75 -4.49
C GLU A 117 -3.76 -14.02 -5.37
#